data_AF-A0A6J1MPJ8-F1
#
_entry.id   AF-A0A6J1MPJ8-F1
#
_cell.length_a   1.000
_cell.length_b   1.000
_cell.length_c   1.000
_cell.angle_alpha   90.00
_cell.angle_beta   90.00
_cell.angle_gamma   90.00
#
_symmetry.space_group_name_H-M   'P 1'
#
loop_
_entity.id
_entity.type
_entity.pdbx_description
1 polymer ?
#
loop_
_entity_poly.entity_id
_entity_poly.type
_entity_poly.pdbx_seq_one_letter_code
_entity_poly.pdbx_strand_id
1 'polypeptide(L)'
;MNSIPALFLAFAYIVNNIVTTNGAAWKITLFKTKIPTYNREQPTVPRKPSDYCMKGLCPRGTPHICCNYPFWDEQCPKPHFGINMEVYGSQILANHNLMRVSLLDVPKNLPTASFLPILRWDDELAMVAMRVTNYCNSEKYTKCLNVPRFLNVAHTSYTYTVSTPKPSHYLNAANKYFTSSINDFPPEYVSSYQESDNEMHKVFANIAYHKNTRMGCGFLVHQSADNYTVYMTCLYNEKIKPMEKLYDIEPPKKKAEN
;
A
#
# COMPACT_ATOMS: atom_id res chain seq x y z
N MET A 1 -77.20 10.10 -34.22
CA MET A 1 -76.37 9.75 -33.03
C MET A 1 -74.93 9.57 -33.49
N ASN A 2 -74.02 10.22 -32.75
CA ASN A 2 -72.55 10.19 -32.81
C ASN A 2 -71.85 10.87 -34.01
N SER A 3 -71.69 12.20 -33.88
CA SER A 3 -70.68 12.99 -34.61
C SER A 3 -69.27 12.69 -34.10
N ILE A 4 -68.34 12.48 -35.02
CA ILE A 4 -66.91 12.24 -34.81
C ILE A 4 -66.23 13.56 -34.39
N PRO A 5 -65.43 13.62 -33.30
CA PRO A 5 -64.64 14.80 -32.98
C PRO A 5 -63.39 14.87 -33.87
N ALA A 6 -63.17 16.03 -34.47
CA ALA A 6 -62.02 16.33 -35.30
C ALA A 6 -60.70 16.22 -34.50
N LEU A 7 -59.78 15.39 -35.02
CA LEU A 7 -58.44 15.21 -34.49
C LEU A 7 -57.58 16.42 -34.89
N PHE A 8 -57.29 17.33 -33.94
CA PHE A 8 -56.30 18.38 -34.13
C PHE A 8 -54.89 17.76 -34.07
N LEU A 9 -54.25 17.56 -35.22
CA LEU A 9 -52.84 17.20 -35.32
C LEU A 9 -51.98 18.44 -34.99
N ALA A 10 -51.42 18.46 -33.79
CA ALA A 10 -50.39 19.43 -33.43
C ALA A 10 -49.03 18.97 -33.98
N PHE A 11 -48.55 19.63 -35.04
CA PHE A 11 -47.19 19.42 -35.55
C PHE A 11 -46.20 20.24 -34.72
N ALA A 12 -45.37 19.56 -33.93
CA ALA A 12 -44.19 20.16 -33.30
C ALA A 12 -42.97 19.88 -34.19
N TYR A 13 -42.22 20.92 -34.55
CA TYR A 13 -40.98 20.80 -35.32
C TYR A 13 -39.84 21.46 -34.54
N ILE A 14 -38.68 20.79 -34.51
CA ILE A 14 -37.47 21.28 -33.85
C ILE A 14 -36.62 21.97 -34.91
N VAL A 15 -36.38 23.27 -34.75
CA VAL A 15 -35.44 24.02 -35.59
C VAL A 15 -34.46 24.74 -34.65
N ASN A 16 -33.16 24.49 -34.81
CA ASN A 16 -32.09 25.17 -34.08
C ASN A 16 -32.27 25.23 -32.54
N ASN A 17 -32.50 24.07 -31.90
CA ASN A 17 -32.64 23.92 -30.43
C ASN A 17 -33.80 24.71 -29.80
N ILE A 18 -34.80 25.08 -30.59
CA ILE A 18 -36.02 25.74 -30.13
C ILE A 18 -37.20 24.83 -30.50
N VAL A 19 -38.02 24.51 -29.51
CA VAL A 19 -39.31 23.84 -29.72
C VAL A 19 -40.38 24.93 -29.69
N THR A 20 -41.15 25.02 -30.77
CA THR A 20 -42.30 25.91 -30.87
C THR A 20 -43.58 25.09 -30.89
N THR A 21 -44.46 25.32 -29.93
CA THR A 21 -45.83 24.82 -29.95
C THR A 21 -46.78 25.97 -29.62
N ASN A 22 -47.84 26.14 -30.43
CA ASN A 22 -48.93 27.11 -30.26
C ASN A 22 -48.57 28.41 -29.54
N GLY A 23 -47.66 29.19 -30.14
CA GLY A 23 -47.35 30.55 -29.70
C GLY A 23 -46.35 30.70 -28.56
N ALA A 24 -45.83 29.60 -27.99
CA ALA A 24 -44.77 29.65 -26.97
C ALA A 24 -43.47 29.03 -27.52
N ALA A 25 -42.38 29.81 -27.47
CA ALA A 25 -41.04 29.37 -27.84
C ALA A 25 -40.23 29.09 -26.57
N TRP A 26 -39.84 27.83 -26.36
CA TRP A 26 -39.03 27.42 -25.22
C TRP A 26 -37.60 27.16 -25.69
N LYS A 27 -36.64 27.86 -25.07
CA LYS A 27 -35.21 27.65 -25.33
C LYS A 27 -34.74 26.48 -24.48
N ILE A 28 -34.51 25.34 -25.11
CA ILE A 28 -34.01 24.15 -24.40
C ILE A 28 -32.49 24.26 -24.34
N THR A 29 -31.95 24.40 -23.13
CA THR A 29 -30.50 24.32 -22.92
C THR A 29 -30.08 22.86 -23.06
N LEU A 30 -29.74 22.44 -24.28
CA LEU A 30 -29.09 21.15 -24.50
C LEU A 30 -27.68 21.22 -23.94
N PHE A 31 -27.48 20.69 -22.73
CA PHE A 31 -26.15 20.40 -22.24
C PHE A 31 -25.53 19.39 -23.21
N LYS A 32 -24.53 19.83 -23.99
CA LYS A 32 -23.69 18.93 -24.78
C LYS A 32 -23.00 17.99 -23.79
N THR A 33 -23.58 16.82 -23.56
CA THR A 33 -22.86 15.73 -22.91
C THR A 33 -21.69 15.43 -23.82
N LYS A 34 -20.46 15.76 -23.38
CA LYS A 34 -19.27 15.22 -24.02
C LYS A 34 -19.46 13.71 -23.95
N ILE A 35 -19.62 13.07 -25.11
CA ILE A 35 -19.61 11.62 -25.21
C ILE A 35 -18.29 11.20 -24.56
N PRO A 36 -18.31 10.38 -23.49
CA PRO A 36 -17.07 9.89 -22.91
C PRO A 36 -16.36 9.11 -24.01
N THR A 37 -15.25 9.64 -24.49
CA THR A 37 -14.34 8.89 -25.35
C THR A 37 -13.83 7.73 -24.52
N TYR A 38 -14.35 6.53 -24.78
CA TYR A 38 -13.78 5.30 -24.26
C TYR A 38 -12.41 5.15 -24.92
N ASN A 39 -11.38 5.67 -24.25
CA ASN A 39 -10.01 5.31 -24.54
C ASN A 39 -9.88 3.85 -24.13
N ARG A 40 -10.00 2.95 -25.10
CA ARG A 40 -9.59 1.55 -24.94
C ARG A 40 -8.13 1.61 -24.54
N GLU A 41 -7.83 1.39 -23.26
CA GLU A 41 -6.47 1.20 -22.80
C GLU A 41 -5.85 0.15 -23.74
N GLN A 42 -4.72 0.53 -24.36
CA GLN A 42 -3.97 -0.39 -25.22
C GLN A 42 -3.76 -1.69 -24.43
N PRO A 43 -3.98 -2.87 -25.04
CA PRO A 43 -3.67 -4.13 -24.37
C PRO A 43 -2.25 -4.03 -23.82
N THR A 44 -2.11 -4.07 -22.50
CA THR A 44 -0.80 -3.97 -21.87
C THR A 44 0.03 -5.12 -22.41
N VAL A 45 1.11 -4.82 -23.14
CA VAL A 45 2.08 -5.84 -23.54
C VAL A 45 2.45 -6.57 -22.25
N PRO A 46 2.20 -7.90 -22.14
CA PRO A 46 2.47 -8.62 -20.90
C PRO A 46 3.93 -8.38 -20.52
N ARG A 47 4.15 -7.73 -19.38
CA ARG A 47 5.51 -7.51 -18.89
C ARG A 47 6.10 -8.89 -18.61
N LYS A 48 7.21 -9.22 -19.26
CA LYS A 48 7.95 -10.45 -18.98
C LYS A 48 8.25 -10.49 -17.47
N PRO A 49 7.93 -11.58 -16.76
CA PRO A 49 8.25 -11.70 -15.34
C PRO A 49 9.74 -11.49 -15.09
N SER A 50 10.06 -10.82 -13.97
CA SER A 50 11.44 -10.65 -13.52
C SER A 50 12.09 -12.01 -13.25
N ASP A 51 13.32 -12.21 -13.73
CA ASP A 51 14.11 -13.40 -13.43
C ASP A 51 14.81 -13.23 -12.08
N TYR A 52 14.21 -13.77 -11.02
CA TYR A 52 14.77 -13.71 -9.67
C TYR A 52 15.94 -14.67 -9.42
N CYS A 53 16.26 -15.54 -10.38
CA CYS A 53 17.40 -16.44 -10.29
C CYS A 53 18.69 -15.84 -10.86
N MET A 54 18.63 -14.61 -11.38
CA MET A 54 19.77 -13.99 -12.05
C MET A 54 20.94 -13.73 -11.08
N LYS A 55 22.16 -13.88 -11.60
CA LYS A 55 23.39 -13.57 -10.86
C LYS A 55 23.44 -12.06 -10.54
N GLY A 56 23.84 -11.73 -9.31
CA GLY A 56 24.00 -10.34 -8.86
C GLY A 56 22.75 -9.71 -8.24
N LEU A 57 21.57 -10.35 -8.36
CA LEU A 57 20.38 -9.88 -7.64
C LEU A 57 20.50 -10.12 -6.14
N CYS A 58 21.06 -11.27 -5.76
CA CYS A 58 21.32 -11.66 -4.38
C CYS A 58 22.81 -11.78 -4.08
N PRO A 59 23.22 -11.66 -2.80
CA PRO A 59 24.56 -12.02 -2.36
C PRO A 59 24.93 -13.45 -2.80
N ARG A 60 26.22 -13.69 -3.03
CA ARG A 60 26.70 -15.02 -3.49
C ARG A 60 26.29 -16.11 -2.51
N GLY A 61 25.70 -17.18 -3.04
CA GLY A 61 25.26 -18.34 -2.25
C GLY A 61 23.89 -18.18 -1.60
N THR A 62 23.23 -17.03 -1.73
CA THR A 62 21.90 -16.80 -1.18
C THR A 62 20.83 -16.94 -2.27
N PRO A 63 19.91 -17.92 -2.16
CA PRO A 63 18.80 -18.03 -3.10
C PRO A 63 17.76 -16.93 -2.83
N HIS A 64 17.16 -16.40 -3.90
CA HIS A 64 16.02 -15.51 -3.81
C HIS A 64 14.74 -16.29 -3.51
N ILE A 65 13.81 -15.75 -2.72
CA ILE A 65 12.54 -16.42 -2.35
C ILE A 65 11.64 -16.78 -3.55
N CYS A 66 11.74 -16.03 -4.63
CA CYS A 66 11.03 -16.27 -5.88
C CYS A 66 11.81 -17.17 -6.87
N CYS A 67 13.02 -17.62 -6.52
CA CYS A 67 13.83 -18.48 -7.38
C CYS A 67 13.74 -19.95 -6.94
N ASN A 68 13.15 -20.80 -7.77
CA ASN A 68 13.08 -22.27 -7.58
C ASN A 68 12.42 -22.74 -6.27
N TYR A 69 11.66 -21.88 -5.61
CA TYR A 69 10.90 -22.21 -4.41
C TYR A 69 9.42 -22.47 -4.77
N PRO A 70 8.77 -23.50 -4.19
CA PRO A 70 7.33 -23.71 -4.38
C PRO A 70 6.52 -22.49 -3.96
N PHE A 71 5.28 -22.39 -4.44
CA PHE A 71 4.48 -21.20 -4.14
C PHE A 71 4.03 -21.10 -2.69
N TRP A 72 3.79 -22.25 -2.06
CA TRP A 72 3.40 -22.38 -0.66
C TRP A 72 4.43 -23.26 0.05
N ASP A 73 4.75 -22.92 1.30
CA ASP A 73 5.41 -23.88 2.18
C ASP A 73 4.39 -24.94 2.62
N GLU A 74 4.75 -26.22 2.51
CA GLU A 74 3.90 -27.31 2.98
C GLU A 74 3.75 -27.30 4.51
N GLN A 75 4.69 -26.67 5.22
CA GLN A 75 4.68 -26.53 6.68
C GLN A 75 3.74 -25.44 7.18
N CYS A 76 3.25 -24.56 6.30
CA CYS A 76 2.30 -23.53 6.69
C CYS A 76 0.97 -24.16 7.15
N PRO A 77 0.43 -23.79 8.32
CA PRO A 77 -0.81 -24.34 8.84
C PRO A 77 -1.99 -24.21 7.87
N LYS A 78 -2.82 -25.26 7.76
CA LYS A 78 -4.00 -25.31 6.87
C LYS A 78 -5.29 -25.36 7.73
N PRO A 79 -6.41 -24.77 7.26
CA PRO A 79 -6.56 -24.02 6.01
C PRO A 79 -5.93 -22.63 6.09
N HIS A 80 -5.42 -22.13 4.97
CA HIS A 80 -4.94 -20.76 4.83
C HIS A 80 -5.35 -20.15 3.49
N PHE A 81 -5.45 -18.82 3.45
CA PHE A 81 -5.80 -18.05 2.25
C PHE A 81 -5.05 -16.71 2.21
N GLY A 82 -4.68 -16.29 1.01
CA GLY A 82 -4.07 -14.98 0.77
C GLY A 82 -5.13 -13.87 0.73
N ILE A 83 -4.73 -12.65 1.08
CA ILE A 83 -5.58 -11.47 0.95
C ILE A 83 -5.30 -10.77 -0.39
N ASN A 84 -6.35 -10.35 -1.10
CA ASN A 84 -6.19 -9.66 -2.38
C ASN A 84 -5.65 -8.22 -2.18
N MET A 85 -4.38 -8.02 -2.52
CA MET A 85 -3.72 -6.72 -2.41
C MET A 85 -4.19 -5.69 -3.43
N GLU A 86 -4.84 -6.08 -4.53
CA GLU A 86 -5.46 -5.11 -5.46
C GLU A 86 -6.61 -4.37 -4.78
N VAL A 87 -7.31 -5.03 -3.86
CA VAL A 87 -8.41 -4.45 -3.10
C VAL A 87 -7.92 -3.68 -1.87
N TYR A 88 -6.92 -4.22 -1.17
CA TYR A 88 -6.52 -3.71 0.15
C TYR A 88 -5.20 -2.94 0.18
N GLY A 89 -4.38 -3.00 -0.87
CA GLY A 89 -3.06 -2.38 -0.93
C GLY A 89 -3.10 -0.87 -0.69
N SER A 90 -4.11 -0.17 -1.20
CA SER A 90 -4.31 1.27 -0.99
C SER A 90 -4.57 1.62 0.48
N GLN A 91 -5.31 0.79 1.21
CA GLN A 91 -5.59 0.99 2.64
C GLN A 91 -4.34 0.77 3.48
N ILE A 92 -3.56 -0.27 3.15
CA ILE A 92 -2.27 -0.55 3.82
C ILE A 92 -1.27 0.58 3.57
N LEU A 93 -1.18 1.06 2.33
CA LEU A 93 -0.34 2.19 1.96
C LEU A 93 -0.73 3.46 2.71
N ALA A 94 -2.03 3.78 2.74
CA ALA A 94 -2.54 4.94 3.46
C ALA A 94 -2.18 4.84 4.96
N ASN A 95 -2.30 3.66 5.54
CA ASN A 95 -1.95 3.42 6.93
C ASN A 95 -0.46 3.65 7.24
N HIS A 96 0.46 3.17 6.39
CA HIS A 96 1.89 3.44 6.56
C HIS A 96 2.25 4.92 6.37
N ASN A 97 1.56 5.62 5.45
CA ASN A 97 1.73 7.05 5.29
C ASN A 97 1.22 7.84 6.51
N LEU A 98 0.13 7.41 7.14
CA LEU A 98 -0.34 7.98 8.41
C LEU A 98 0.65 7.75 9.56
N MET A 99 1.26 6.56 9.64
CA MET A 99 2.35 6.28 10.59
C MET A 99 3.53 7.24 10.39
N ARG A 100 3.96 7.47 9.14
CA ARG A 100 5.04 8.42 8.83
C ARG A 100 4.66 9.86 9.15
N VAL A 101 3.44 10.28 8.83
CA VAL A 101 2.94 11.62 9.17
C VAL A 101 2.91 11.85 10.68
N SER A 102 2.62 10.81 11.48
CA SER A 102 2.65 10.93 12.95
C SER A 102 4.03 11.31 13.51
N LEU A 103 5.12 11.03 12.78
CA LEU A 103 6.47 11.42 13.17
C LEU A 103 6.76 12.92 12.94
N LEU A 104 5.90 13.60 12.17
CA LEU A 104 5.95 15.05 11.97
C LEU A 104 5.27 15.82 13.12
N ASP A 105 4.49 15.14 13.97
CA ASP A 105 3.70 15.76 15.04
C ASP A 105 4.21 15.32 16.43
N VAL A 106 5.39 15.86 16.80
CA VAL A 106 6.07 15.69 18.11
C VAL A 106 5.89 14.30 18.73
N PRO A 107 6.57 13.25 18.21
CA PRO A 107 6.50 11.92 18.80
C PRO A 107 7.03 11.95 20.24
N LYS A 108 6.27 11.40 21.20
CA LYS A 108 6.50 11.57 22.65
C LYS A 108 7.96 11.38 23.12
N ASN A 109 8.67 10.41 22.55
CA ASN A 109 10.00 10.00 22.99
C ASN A 109 11.07 10.16 21.90
N LEU A 110 10.72 10.68 20.71
CA LEU A 110 11.62 10.75 19.57
C LEU A 110 11.74 12.18 19.05
N PRO A 111 12.85 12.54 18.41
CA PRO A 111 12.94 13.81 17.71
C PRO A 111 11.90 13.88 16.59
N THR A 112 11.28 15.04 16.43
CA THR A 112 10.30 15.31 15.37
C THR A 112 10.97 15.27 14.01
N ALA A 113 10.33 14.61 13.04
CA ALA A 113 10.81 14.61 11.66
C ALA A 113 10.45 15.95 10.99
N SER A 114 11.41 16.56 10.29
CA SER A 114 11.19 17.76 9.48
C SER A 114 10.40 17.45 8.20
N PHE A 115 10.67 16.28 7.60
CA PHE A 115 10.04 15.84 6.37
C PHE A 115 10.21 14.33 6.19
N LEU A 116 9.15 13.67 5.73
CA LEU A 116 9.16 12.27 5.30
C LEU A 116 8.47 12.14 3.94
N PRO A 117 9.12 11.57 2.92
CA PRO A 117 8.46 11.30 1.64
C PRO A 117 7.26 10.37 1.81
N ILE A 118 6.21 10.64 1.02
CA ILE A 118 5.03 9.78 0.92
C ILE A 118 5.43 8.50 0.19
N LEU A 119 5.13 7.34 0.80
CA LEU A 119 5.30 6.03 0.19
C LEU A 119 4.30 5.86 -0.95
N ARG A 120 4.75 5.18 -2.01
CA ARG A 120 3.89 4.73 -3.12
C ARG A 120 3.89 3.21 -3.18
N TRP A 121 2.74 2.65 -3.54
CA TRP A 121 2.64 1.21 -3.77
C TRP A 121 3.54 0.77 -4.93
N ASP A 122 4.15 -0.40 -4.79
CA ASP A 122 4.94 -1.08 -5.82
C ASP A 122 4.52 -2.55 -5.89
N ASP A 123 3.93 -2.93 -7.03
CA ASP A 123 3.34 -4.26 -7.22
C ASP A 123 4.38 -5.39 -7.19
N GLU A 124 5.61 -5.10 -7.62
CA GLU A 124 6.69 -6.10 -7.61
C GLU A 124 7.13 -6.38 -6.17
N LEU A 125 7.30 -5.33 -5.35
CA LEU A 125 7.54 -5.49 -3.92
C LEU A 125 6.39 -6.22 -3.23
N ALA A 126 5.13 -5.91 -3.57
CA ALA A 126 3.97 -6.58 -2.99
C ALA A 126 3.92 -8.09 -3.34
N MET A 127 4.24 -8.44 -4.58
CA MET A 127 4.31 -9.83 -5.02
C MET A 127 5.41 -10.59 -4.26
N VAL A 128 6.61 -10.02 -4.12
CA VAL A 128 7.69 -10.64 -3.34
C VAL A 128 7.33 -10.70 -1.85
N ALA A 129 6.64 -9.70 -1.30
CA ALA A 129 6.14 -9.72 0.08
C ALA A 129 5.13 -10.86 0.30
N MET A 130 4.23 -11.08 -0.66
CA MET A 130 3.28 -12.20 -0.63
C MET A 130 4.01 -13.54 -0.65
N ARG A 131 5.09 -13.65 -1.43
CA ARG A 131 5.96 -14.83 -1.42
C ARG A 131 6.55 -15.07 -0.04
N VAL A 132 6.92 -14.05 0.73
CA VAL A 132 7.36 -14.23 2.14
C VAL A 132 6.23 -14.77 3.01
N THR A 133 5.03 -14.21 2.90
CA THR A 133 3.89 -14.67 3.71
C THR A 133 3.44 -16.08 3.38
N ASN A 134 3.62 -16.55 2.14
CA ASN A 134 3.34 -17.94 1.75
C ASN A 134 4.25 -18.97 2.43
N TYR A 135 5.32 -18.49 3.07
CA TYR A 135 6.23 -19.24 3.93
C TYR A 135 6.04 -18.88 5.41
N CYS A 136 4.86 -18.36 5.77
CA CYS A 136 4.48 -18.04 7.15
C CYS A 136 5.48 -17.12 7.86
N ASN A 137 6.05 -16.17 7.12
CA ASN A 137 7.08 -15.23 7.58
C ASN A 137 8.36 -15.92 8.09
N SER A 138 8.73 -17.07 7.53
CA SER A 138 9.95 -17.79 7.93
C SER A 138 11.22 -17.08 7.47
N GLU A 139 12.04 -16.67 8.45
CA GLU A 139 13.34 -16.00 8.25
C GLU A 139 14.33 -16.80 7.38
N LYS A 140 14.15 -18.12 7.29
CA LYS A 140 14.98 -18.97 6.42
C LYS A 140 14.90 -18.52 4.95
N TYR A 141 13.76 -17.97 4.53
CA TYR A 141 13.48 -17.59 3.14
C TYR A 141 13.57 -16.08 2.89
N THR A 142 13.79 -15.26 3.91
CA THR A 142 13.90 -13.78 3.80
C THR A 142 15.33 -13.30 3.52
N LYS A 143 16.28 -14.22 3.31
CA LYS A 143 17.70 -13.90 3.11
C LYS A 143 17.99 -13.01 1.90
N CYS A 144 17.13 -13.04 0.87
CA CYS A 144 17.21 -12.13 -0.25
C CYS A 144 15.82 -11.88 -0.84
N LEU A 145 15.42 -10.60 -0.84
CA LEU A 145 14.11 -10.11 -1.28
C LEU A 145 14.24 -9.00 -2.34
N ASN A 146 15.43 -8.90 -2.94
CA ASN A 146 15.77 -7.87 -3.90
C ASN A 146 14.96 -8.02 -5.19
N VAL A 147 14.58 -6.89 -5.76
CA VAL A 147 14.01 -6.84 -7.11
C VAL A 147 15.02 -6.15 -8.04
N PRO A 148 14.99 -6.37 -9.37
CA PRO A 148 15.99 -5.80 -10.27
C PRO A 148 16.17 -4.28 -10.16
N ARG A 149 15.13 -3.56 -9.72
CA ARG A 149 15.14 -2.11 -9.48
C ARG A 149 15.68 -1.71 -8.10
N PHE A 150 15.64 -2.60 -7.11
CA PHE A 150 15.98 -2.35 -5.71
C PHE A 150 16.85 -3.50 -5.17
N LEU A 151 18.15 -3.26 -5.07
CA LEU A 151 19.16 -4.28 -4.71
C LEU A 151 19.47 -4.36 -3.20
N ASN A 152 18.71 -3.63 -2.39
CA ASN A 152 18.87 -3.60 -0.95
C ASN A 152 17.49 -3.46 -0.30
N VAL A 153 16.58 -4.39 -0.58
CA VAL A 153 15.18 -4.31 -0.10
C VAL A 153 15.12 -4.54 1.41
N ALA A 154 14.44 -3.63 2.12
CA ALA A 154 14.09 -3.82 3.52
C ALA A 154 12.79 -4.61 3.66
N HIS A 155 12.61 -5.31 4.77
CA HIS A 155 11.35 -6.01 5.07
C HIS A 155 10.95 -5.88 6.53
N THR A 156 9.65 -5.96 6.78
CA THR A 156 9.06 -6.04 8.12
C THR A 156 8.02 -7.14 8.12
N SER A 157 8.12 -8.10 9.04
CA SER A 157 7.20 -9.22 9.13
C SER A 157 6.50 -9.23 10.49
N TYR A 158 5.19 -9.44 10.48
CA TYR A 158 4.36 -9.52 11.68
C TYR A 158 3.56 -10.81 11.67
N THR A 159 3.48 -11.45 12.82
CA THR A 159 2.58 -12.57 13.06
C THR A 159 1.74 -12.24 14.27
N TYR A 160 0.42 -12.17 14.09
CA TYR A 160 -0.51 -11.87 15.17
C TYR A 160 -1.82 -12.61 15.00
N THR A 161 -2.56 -12.75 16.09
CA THR A 161 -3.86 -13.43 16.12
C THR A 161 -4.97 -12.40 16.24
N VAL A 162 -6.02 -12.56 15.44
CA VAL A 162 -7.25 -11.77 15.54
C VAL A 162 -8.48 -12.67 15.62
N SER A 163 -9.55 -12.18 16.23
CA SER A 163 -10.84 -12.89 16.31
C SER A 163 -11.67 -12.78 15.04
N THR A 164 -11.38 -11.82 14.16
CA THR A 164 -12.10 -11.65 12.88
C THR A 164 -11.13 -11.37 11.74
N PRO A 165 -11.30 -11.97 10.55
CA PRO A 165 -10.39 -11.81 9.44
C PRO A 165 -10.71 -10.55 8.64
N LYS A 166 -10.74 -9.41 9.32
CA LYS A 166 -11.09 -8.12 8.74
C LYS A 166 -9.81 -7.28 8.54
N PRO A 167 -9.60 -6.70 7.35
CA PRO A 167 -8.46 -5.83 7.07
C PRO A 167 -8.25 -4.72 8.10
N SER A 168 -9.32 -4.11 8.61
CA SER A 168 -9.22 -3.09 9.66
C SER A 168 -8.54 -3.60 10.94
N HIS A 169 -8.76 -4.86 11.33
CA HIS A 169 -8.10 -5.45 12.49
C HIS A 169 -6.61 -5.69 12.23
N TYR A 170 -6.25 -6.03 10.99
CA TYR A 170 -4.86 -6.20 10.57
C TYR A 170 -4.10 -4.88 10.64
N LEU A 171 -4.69 -3.81 10.10
CA LEU A 171 -4.12 -2.47 10.14
C LEU A 171 -4.03 -1.94 11.58
N ASN A 172 -5.04 -2.21 12.42
CA ASN A 172 -5.00 -1.84 13.83
C ASN A 172 -3.86 -2.55 14.58
N ALA A 173 -3.61 -3.83 14.28
CA ALA A 173 -2.47 -4.55 14.84
C ALA A 173 -1.14 -3.93 14.40
N ALA A 174 -0.96 -3.64 13.11
CA ALA A 174 0.23 -2.97 12.60
C ALA A 174 0.45 -1.58 13.24
N ASN A 175 -0.61 -0.78 13.39
CA ASN A 175 -0.57 0.50 14.11
C ASN A 175 -0.17 0.37 15.57
N LYS A 176 -0.67 -0.65 16.25
CA LYS A 176 -0.31 -0.92 17.64
C LYS A 176 1.18 -1.27 17.74
N TYR A 177 1.68 -2.15 16.87
CA TYR A 177 3.11 -2.46 16.80
C TYR A 177 3.96 -1.22 16.53
N PHE A 178 3.58 -0.38 15.57
CA PHE A 178 4.30 0.85 15.26
C PHE A 178 4.30 1.83 16.45
N THR A 179 3.14 2.10 17.05
CA THR A 179 3.03 2.96 18.22
C THR A 179 3.85 2.43 19.40
N SER A 180 3.82 1.11 19.64
CA SER A 180 4.67 0.48 20.65
C SER A 180 6.15 0.63 20.35
N SER A 181 6.55 0.50 19.09
CA SER A 181 7.95 0.65 18.67
C SER A 181 8.48 2.07 18.90
N ILE A 182 7.66 3.13 18.71
CA ILE A 182 8.05 4.52 19.02
C ILE A 182 8.46 4.68 20.49
N ASN A 183 7.76 4.01 21.40
CA ASN A 183 8.01 4.19 22.84
C ASN A 183 9.34 3.57 23.30
N ASP A 184 9.78 2.52 22.60
CA ASP A 184 10.97 1.72 22.95
C ASP A 184 12.19 2.03 22.05
N PHE A 185 12.01 2.83 20.99
CA PHE A 185 13.07 3.10 20.03
C PHE A 185 14.11 4.07 20.62
N PRO A 186 15.42 3.76 20.55
CA PRO A 186 16.48 4.65 21.03
C PRO A 186 16.51 5.96 20.24
N PRO A 187 16.33 7.14 20.86
CA PRO A 187 16.29 8.42 20.13
C PRO A 187 17.58 8.69 19.34
N GLU A 188 18.73 8.23 19.83
CA GLU A 188 20.03 8.33 19.17
C GLU A 188 20.09 7.55 17.85
N TYR A 189 19.28 6.49 17.68
CA TYR A 189 19.24 5.73 16.43
C TYR A 189 18.53 6.49 15.32
N VAL A 190 17.81 7.57 15.63
CA VAL A 190 17.20 8.43 14.61
C VAL A 190 18.26 9.18 13.82
N SER A 191 19.28 9.73 14.49
CA SER A 191 20.35 10.47 13.83
C SER A 191 21.48 9.58 13.33
N SER A 192 21.69 8.40 13.95
CA SER A 192 22.71 7.43 13.58
C SER A 192 22.25 6.01 13.92
N TYR A 193 21.61 5.35 12.95
CA TYR A 193 21.03 4.02 13.14
C TYR A 193 22.09 2.98 13.50
N GLN A 194 21.80 2.17 14.51
CA GLN A 194 22.54 0.95 14.82
C GLN A 194 21.64 -0.25 14.52
N GLU A 195 22.21 -1.29 13.93
CA GLU A 195 21.46 -2.53 13.72
C GLU A 195 21.11 -3.11 15.09
N SER A 196 19.81 -3.34 15.30
CA SER A 196 19.25 -3.81 16.56
C SER A 196 18.72 -5.21 16.36
N ASP A 197 18.95 -6.11 17.33
CA ASP A 197 18.32 -7.43 17.34
C ASP A 197 16.83 -7.36 17.76
N ASN A 198 16.36 -6.20 18.21
CA ASN A 198 14.95 -5.99 18.54
C ASN A 198 14.14 -5.78 17.24
N GLU A 199 13.25 -6.73 16.95
CA GLU A 199 12.39 -6.70 15.77
C GLU A 199 11.49 -5.44 15.71
N MET A 200 11.05 -4.91 16.86
CA MET A 200 10.28 -3.66 16.88
C MET A 200 11.11 -2.47 16.42
N HIS A 201 12.41 -2.46 16.73
CA HIS A 201 13.32 -1.40 16.26
C HIS A 201 13.54 -1.49 14.75
N LYS A 202 13.70 -2.70 14.21
CA LYS A 202 13.81 -2.93 12.75
C LYS A 202 12.54 -2.50 12.02
N VAL A 203 11.38 -2.86 12.57
CA VAL A 203 10.06 -2.43 12.09
C VAL A 203 9.98 -0.91 12.02
N PHE A 204 10.25 -0.23 13.14
CA PHE A 204 10.20 1.21 13.22
C PHE A 204 11.13 1.85 12.19
N ALA A 205 12.39 1.40 12.16
CA ALA A 205 13.41 1.91 11.28
C ALA A 205 12.99 1.84 9.81
N ASN A 206 12.48 0.69 9.35
CA ASN A 206 12.05 0.52 7.96
C ASN A 206 10.88 1.44 7.57
N ILE A 207 9.91 1.64 8.48
CA ILE A 207 8.77 2.53 8.26
C ILE A 207 9.20 4.00 8.29
N ALA A 208 10.08 4.38 9.22
CA ALA A 208 10.52 5.76 9.44
C ALA A 208 11.60 6.23 8.46
N TYR A 209 12.27 5.32 7.76
CA TYR A 209 13.42 5.66 6.93
C TYR A 209 13.05 6.57 5.75
N HIS A 210 13.70 7.71 5.65
CA HIS A 210 13.35 8.78 4.73
C HIS A 210 13.66 8.44 3.27
N LYS A 211 14.62 7.54 3.00
CA LYS A 211 14.94 7.09 1.63
C LYS A 211 13.92 6.09 1.08
N ASN A 212 13.05 5.54 1.92
CA ASN A 212 11.95 4.72 1.45
C ASN A 212 10.86 5.59 0.81
N THR A 213 10.56 5.28 -0.46
CA THR A 213 9.54 5.95 -1.27
C THR A 213 8.61 4.95 -1.98
N ARG A 214 8.95 3.66 -1.95
CA ARG A 214 8.18 2.55 -2.49
C ARG A 214 7.98 1.50 -1.43
N MET A 215 6.79 0.92 -1.41
CA MET A 215 6.48 -0.20 -0.55
C MET A 215 5.50 -1.17 -1.21
N GLY A 216 5.49 -2.41 -0.77
CA GLY A 216 4.46 -3.38 -1.11
C GLY A 216 4.35 -4.45 -0.04
N CYS A 217 3.15 -4.93 0.22
CA CYS A 217 2.90 -5.89 1.29
C CYS A 217 2.18 -7.13 0.79
N GLY A 218 2.30 -8.22 1.56
CA GLY A 218 1.59 -9.48 1.38
C GLY A 218 0.99 -9.93 2.71
N PHE A 219 -0.08 -10.73 2.60
CA PHE A 219 -0.80 -11.27 3.74
C PHE A 219 -1.20 -12.72 3.46
N LEU A 220 -0.97 -13.58 4.45
CA LEU A 220 -1.52 -14.92 4.54
C LEU A 220 -2.31 -15.04 5.84
N VAL A 221 -3.50 -15.62 5.78
CA VAL A 221 -4.36 -15.84 6.94
C VAL A 221 -4.60 -17.32 7.10
N HIS A 222 -4.27 -17.85 8.27
CA HIS A 222 -4.60 -19.19 8.70
C HIS A 222 -5.76 -19.14 9.70
N GLN A 223 -6.79 -19.95 9.47
CA GLN A 223 -7.91 -20.07 10.39
C GLN A 223 -7.71 -21.28 11.32
N SER A 224 -7.75 -21.04 12.63
CA SER A 224 -7.70 -22.07 13.67
C SER A 224 -8.82 -21.86 14.68
N ALA A 225 -9.84 -22.72 14.65
CA ALA A 225 -11.06 -22.60 15.44
C ALA A 225 -11.70 -21.21 15.27
N ASP A 226 -11.82 -20.44 16.37
CA ASP A 226 -12.43 -19.11 16.40
C ASP A 226 -11.43 -17.96 16.17
N ASN A 227 -10.17 -18.28 15.89
CA ASN A 227 -9.09 -17.32 15.73
C ASN A 227 -8.45 -17.41 14.34
N TYR A 228 -7.88 -16.28 13.92
CA TYR A 228 -7.19 -16.13 12.66
C TYR A 228 -5.75 -15.67 12.93
N THR A 229 -4.79 -16.51 12.58
CA THR A 229 -3.38 -16.14 12.56
C THR A 229 -3.08 -15.43 11.26
N VAL A 230 -2.54 -14.23 11.35
CA VAL A 230 -2.24 -13.36 10.22
C VAL A 230 -0.73 -13.24 10.12
N TYR A 231 -0.20 -13.65 8.96
CA TYR A 231 1.18 -13.40 8.56
C TYR A 231 1.17 -12.22 7.61
N MET A 232 1.75 -11.11 8.03
CA MET A 232 1.90 -9.90 7.22
C MET A 232 3.38 -9.68 6.96
N THR A 233 3.74 -9.35 5.73
CA THR A 233 5.08 -8.85 5.39
C THR A 233 4.94 -7.62 4.52
N CYS A 234 5.73 -6.58 4.80
CA CYS A 234 5.87 -5.40 3.96
C CYS A 234 7.33 -5.22 3.56
N LEU A 235 7.56 -4.91 2.29
CA LEU A 235 8.87 -4.61 1.72
C LEU A 235 8.98 -3.12 1.37
N TYR A 236 10.20 -2.60 1.48
CA TYR A 236 10.54 -1.22 1.16
C TYR A 236 11.76 -1.19 0.25
N ASN A 237 11.86 -0.17 -0.60
CA ASN A 237 12.91 -0.12 -1.63
C ASN A 237 14.35 -0.07 -1.09
N GLU A 238 14.58 0.36 0.16
CA GLU A 238 15.93 0.50 0.71
C GLU A 238 15.98 0.09 2.19
N LYS A 239 16.87 -0.85 2.51
CA LYS A 239 17.27 -1.18 3.89
C LYS A 239 18.23 -0.12 4.39
N ILE A 240 17.91 0.45 5.56
CA ILE A 240 18.80 1.40 6.23
C ILE A 240 20.15 0.74 6.54
N LYS A 241 21.23 1.51 6.34
CA LYS A 241 22.60 1.10 6.67
C LYS A 241 23.00 1.62 8.05
N PRO A 242 23.91 0.94 8.77
CA PRO A 242 24.46 1.47 10.00
C PRO A 242 25.03 2.87 9.81
N MET A 243 24.89 3.70 10.85
CA MET A 243 25.31 5.11 10.92
C MET A 243 24.55 6.07 10.00
N GLU A 244 23.57 5.61 9.23
CA GLU A 244 22.68 6.51 8.51
C GLU A 244 21.57 7.02 9.43
N LYS A 245 21.12 8.25 9.20
CA LYS A 245 19.93 8.79 9.86
C LYS A 245 18.65 8.15 9.30
N LEU A 246 17.66 7.98 10.16
CA LEU A 246 16.31 7.59 9.74
C LEU A 246 15.61 8.71 9.00
N TYR A 247 15.68 9.94 9.52
CA TYR A 247 15.09 11.13 8.91
C TYR A 247 15.76 12.40 9.41
N ASP A 248 15.52 13.51 8.72
CA ASP A 248 15.97 14.82 9.13
C ASP A 248 15.15 15.32 10.32
N ILE A 249 15.82 15.72 11.40
CA ILE A 249 15.18 16.20 12.63
C ILE A 249 14.77 17.67 12.46
N GLU A 250 13.54 18.01 12.85
CA GLU A 250 13.08 19.40 12.88
C GLU A 250 13.90 20.21 13.90
N PRO A 251 14.43 21.39 13.54
CA PRO A 251 15.12 22.25 14.49
C PRO A 251 14.20 22.64 15.65
N PRO A 252 14.71 22.76 16.88
CA PRO A 252 13.91 23.26 18.00
C PRO A 252 13.36 24.65 17.66
N LYS A 253 12.04 24.81 17.80
CA LYS A 253 11.39 26.12 17.62
C LYS A 253 12.03 27.11 18.59
N LYS A 254 12.66 28.17 18.07
CA LYS A 254 13.14 29.28 18.90
C LYS A 254 11.95 29.77 19.71
N LYS A 255 12.07 29.81 21.04
CA LYS A 255 11.07 30.49 21.87
C LYS A 255 11.01 31.94 21.39
N ALA A 256 9.82 32.41 21.02
CA ALA A 256 9.62 33.83 20.79
C ALA A 256 10.00 34.54 22.10
N GLU A 257 11.06 35.34 22.06
CA GLU A 257 11.37 36.29 23.13
C GLU A 257 10.22 37.30 23.13
N ASN A 258 9.38 37.21 24.16
CA ASN A 258 8.39 38.24 24.51
C ASN A 258 9.06 39.27 25.43
#